data_AF-C3ZZA4-F1
#
_entry.id   AF-C3ZZA4-F1
#
_cell.length_a   1.000
_cell.length_b   1.000
_cell.length_c   1.000
_cell.angle_alpha   90.00
_cell.angle_beta   90.00
_cell.angle_gamma   90.00
#
_symmetry.space_group_name_H-M   'P 1'
#
loop_
_entity.id
_entity.type
_entity.pdbx_description
1 polymer ?
#
loop_
_entity_poly.entity_id
_entity_poly.type
_entity_poly.pdbx_seq_one_letter_code
_entity_poly.pdbx_strand_id
1 'polypeptide(L)'
;VCYGLGRFSSCVTARYQLGFLLMLRDVLKVPGSCFVYDPLFSPSEKQLLEKLGFQLIQKNEEGKRPVNKRTLFYMPHCGKPLYNNLLWSNWGPQLSNLVILGNSLSNMALRLLLFFV
;
A
#
# COMPACT_ATOMS: atom_id res chain seq x y z
N VAL A 1 -3.33 4.45 3.24
CA VAL A 1 -3.36 4.06 1.81
C VAL A 1 -2.87 2.63 1.71
N CYS A 2 -3.57 1.75 1.01
CA CYS A 2 -3.12 0.39 0.73
C CYS A 2 -2.76 0.26 -0.74
N TYR A 3 -1.57 -0.23 -1.04
CA TYR A 3 -1.16 -0.63 -2.37
C TYR A 3 -0.85 -2.13 -2.40
N GLY A 4 -1.18 -2.81 -3.49
CA GLY A 4 -0.70 -4.18 -3.71
C GLY A 4 -1.35 -5.21 -2.78
N LEU A 5 -2.66 -5.16 -2.59
CA LEU A 5 -3.40 -6.12 -1.75
C LEU A 5 -3.56 -7.50 -2.42
N GLY A 6 -3.60 -7.52 -3.75
CA GLY A 6 -3.85 -8.69 -4.59
C GLY A 6 -5.34 -9.03 -4.76
N ARG A 7 -5.59 -10.05 -5.57
CA ARG A 7 -6.94 -10.59 -5.84
C ARG A 7 -7.40 -11.50 -4.71
N PHE A 8 -8.06 -10.93 -3.70
CA PHE A 8 -8.49 -11.63 -2.48
C PHE A 8 -9.67 -12.61 -2.71
N SER A 9 -10.43 -12.48 -3.78
CA SER A 9 -11.42 -13.48 -4.19
C SER A 9 -10.79 -14.86 -4.46
N SER A 10 -9.62 -14.89 -5.09
CA SER A 10 -8.96 -16.14 -5.49
C SER A 10 -7.70 -16.48 -4.69
N CYS A 11 -7.11 -15.54 -3.96
CA CYS A 11 -5.87 -15.76 -3.19
C CYS A 11 -6.12 -15.72 -1.68
N VAL A 12 -5.83 -16.82 -0.99
CA VAL A 12 -5.95 -16.95 0.47
C VAL A 12 -5.08 -15.91 1.19
N THR A 13 -3.84 -15.72 0.76
CA THR A 13 -2.92 -14.74 1.36
C THR A 13 -3.49 -13.33 1.26
N ALA A 14 -4.02 -12.94 0.09
CA ALA A 14 -4.64 -11.63 -0.10
C ALA A 14 -5.89 -11.44 0.78
N ARG A 15 -6.66 -12.49 1.07
CA ARG A 15 -7.76 -12.43 2.05
C ARG A 15 -7.26 -12.13 3.45
N TYR A 16 -6.21 -12.81 3.89
CA TYR A 16 -5.61 -12.51 5.19
C TYR A 16 -5.08 -11.08 5.25
N GLN A 17 -4.46 -10.58 4.16
CA GLN A 17 -4.03 -9.18 4.10
C GLN A 17 -5.20 -8.19 4.15
N LEU A 18 -6.35 -8.50 3.53
CA LEU A 18 -7.56 -7.69 3.64
C LEU A 18 -8.12 -7.70 5.07
N GLY A 19 -8.17 -8.87 5.70
CA GLY A 19 -8.58 -9.01 7.10
C GLY A 19 -7.70 -8.19 8.04
N PHE A 20 -6.38 -8.26 7.86
CA PHE A 20 -5.44 -7.44 8.61
C PHE A 20 -5.63 -5.94 8.36
N LEU A 21 -5.85 -5.52 7.10
CA LEU A 21 -6.11 -4.12 6.76
C LEU A 21 -7.38 -3.59 7.44
N LEU A 22 -8.45 -4.39 7.50
CA LEU A 22 -9.68 -4.05 8.21
C LEU A 22 -9.41 -3.86 9.71
N MET A 23 -8.74 -4.83 10.34
CA MET A 23 -8.37 -4.75 11.76
C MET A 23 -7.48 -3.54 12.05
N LEU A 24 -6.50 -3.28 11.19
CA LEU A 24 -5.57 -2.16 11.32
C LEU A 24 -6.32 -0.82 11.29
N ARG A 25 -7.28 -0.67 10.39
CA ARG A 25 -8.15 0.52 10.32
C ARG A 25 -8.94 0.69 11.61
N ASP A 26 -9.55 -0.38 12.10
CA ASP A 26 -10.45 -0.33 13.26
C ASP A 26 -9.68 -0.06 14.56
N VAL A 27 -8.47 -0.62 14.71
CA VAL A 27 -7.59 -0.39 15.87
C VAL A 27 -7.01 1.02 15.86
N LEU A 28 -6.47 1.47 14.73
CA LEU A 28 -5.82 2.78 14.64
C LEU A 28 -6.82 3.94 14.60
N LYS A 29 -8.10 3.67 14.29
CA LYS A 29 -9.17 4.66 14.14
C LYS A 29 -8.71 5.87 13.30
N VAL A 30 -8.00 5.58 12.20
CA VAL A 30 -7.34 6.62 11.39
C VAL A 30 -8.39 7.62 10.89
N PRO A 31 -8.24 8.92 11.19
CA PRO A 31 -9.20 9.91 10.75
C PRO A 31 -9.12 10.11 9.23
N GLY A 32 -10.28 10.02 8.56
CA GLY A 32 -10.44 10.26 7.12
C GLY A 32 -10.50 8.99 6.27
N SER A 33 -10.28 9.16 4.97
CA SER A 33 -10.49 8.10 3.99
C SER A 33 -9.37 7.06 3.93
N CYS A 34 -9.75 5.79 3.88
CA CYS A 34 -8.84 4.68 3.59
C CYS A 34 -8.81 4.39 2.09
N PHE A 35 -7.76 4.86 1.41
CA PHE A 35 -7.58 4.60 -0.02
C PHE A 35 -6.96 3.23 -0.29
N VAL A 36 -7.40 2.55 -1.35
CA VAL A 36 -6.86 1.26 -1.79
C VAL A 36 -6.63 1.24 -3.31
N TYR A 37 -5.56 0.57 -3.73
CA TYR A 37 -5.26 0.35 -5.15
C TYR A 37 -4.51 -0.96 -5.38
N ASP A 38 -5.00 -1.72 -6.33
CA ASP A 38 -4.29 -2.84 -6.92
C ASP A 38 -4.82 -3.04 -8.36
N PRO A 39 -3.95 -3.14 -9.38
CA PRO A 39 -4.39 -3.41 -10.75
C PRO A 39 -5.08 -4.78 -10.89
N LEU A 40 -4.87 -5.71 -9.95
CA LEU A 40 -5.43 -7.06 -9.99
C LEU A 40 -6.87 -7.16 -9.52
N PHE A 41 -7.40 -6.10 -8.89
CA PHE A 41 -8.78 -6.10 -8.39
C PHE A 41 -9.80 -6.33 -9.49
N SER A 42 -10.68 -7.30 -9.28
CA SER A 42 -11.85 -7.53 -10.12
C SER A 42 -12.93 -6.45 -9.88
N PRO A 43 -13.92 -6.32 -10.76
CA PRO A 43 -15.06 -5.43 -10.54
C PRO A 43 -15.84 -5.73 -9.25
N SER A 44 -16.02 -7.02 -8.90
CA SER A 44 -16.72 -7.41 -7.68
C SER A 44 -15.92 -7.10 -6.42
N GLU A 45 -14.59 -7.24 -6.48
CA GLU A 45 -13.70 -6.86 -5.38
C GLU A 45 -13.71 -5.35 -5.15
N LYS A 46 -13.68 -4.56 -6.22
CA LYS A 46 -13.81 -3.09 -6.17
C LYS A 46 -15.10 -2.68 -5.46
N GLN A 47 -16.24 -3.24 -5.88
CA GLN A 47 -17.53 -2.97 -5.25
C GLN A 47 -17.57 -3.38 -3.78
N LEU A 48 -16.96 -4.53 -3.43
CA LEU A 48 -16.90 -4.97 -2.04
C LEU A 48 -16.06 -4.01 -1.19
N LEU A 49 -14.91 -3.57 -1.69
CA LEU A 49 -14.05 -2.61 -1.00
C LEU A 49 -14.77 -1.29 -0.72
N GLU A 50 -15.54 -0.79 -1.68
CA GLU A 50 -16.38 0.40 -1.49
C GLU A 50 -17.47 0.19 -0.43
N LYS A 51 -18.16 -0.96 -0.46
CA LYS A 51 -19.14 -1.34 0.59
C LYS A 51 -18.51 -1.46 1.96
N LEU A 52 -17.23 -1.87 2.03
CA LEU A 52 -16.44 -1.92 3.26
C LEU A 52 -15.93 -0.54 3.70
N GLY A 53 -16.23 0.55 2.97
CA GLY A 53 -15.85 1.91 3.32
C GLY A 53 -14.46 2.34 2.83
N PHE A 54 -13.82 1.57 1.94
CA PHE A 54 -12.59 1.99 1.28
C PHE A 54 -12.87 2.88 0.07
N GLN A 55 -11.95 3.78 -0.23
CA GLN A 55 -11.98 4.59 -1.44
C GLN A 55 -11.02 4.03 -2.48
N LEU A 56 -11.52 3.71 -3.67
CA LEU A 56 -10.70 3.22 -4.77
C LEU A 56 -9.91 4.37 -5.40
N ILE A 57 -8.60 4.19 -5.53
CA ILE A 57 -7.78 5.07 -6.38
C ILE A 57 -8.07 4.67 -7.83
N GLN A 58 -8.55 5.63 -8.62
CA GLN A 58 -9.06 5.35 -9.97
C GLN A 58 -7.96 5.19 -11.02
N LYS A 59 -6.78 5.78 -10.78
CA LYS A 59 -5.65 5.77 -11.72
C LYS A 59 -4.44 5.12 -11.08
N ASN A 60 -3.62 4.45 -11.89
CA ASN A 60 -2.33 3.97 -11.43
C ASN A 60 -1.41 5.16 -11.16
N GLU A 61 -1.26 5.53 -9.89
CA GLU A 61 -0.33 6.60 -9.48
C GLU A 61 1.14 6.13 -9.48
N GLU A 62 1.39 4.84 -9.74
CA GLU A 62 2.72 4.23 -9.67
C GLU A 62 3.43 4.46 -8.32
N GLY A 63 2.65 4.67 -7.25
CA GLY A 63 3.15 4.98 -5.91
C GLY A 63 3.62 6.43 -5.72
N LYS A 64 3.50 7.29 -6.72
CA LYS A 64 3.91 8.71 -6.68
C LYS A 64 2.86 9.58 -5.97
N ARG A 65 2.49 9.21 -4.74
CA ARG A 65 1.48 9.90 -3.94
C ARG A 65 2.14 10.82 -2.91
N PRO A 66 2.10 12.15 -3.09
CA PRO A 66 2.63 13.08 -2.11
C PRO A 66 1.75 13.10 -0.85
N VAL A 67 2.35 13.37 0.31
CA VAL A 67 1.66 13.49 1.59
C VAL A 67 2.01 14.77 2.33
N ASN A 68 0.98 15.40 2.88
CA ASN A 68 1.09 16.66 3.63
C ASN A 68 0.79 16.47 5.13
N LYS A 69 0.44 15.24 5.54
CA LYS A 69 0.11 14.87 6.92
C LYS A 69 0.50 13.43 7.16
N ARG A 70 0.66 13.05 8.44
CA ARG A 70 1.00 11.68 8.86
C ARG A 70 0.07 10.68 8.17
N THR A 71 0.65 9.81 7.34
CA THR A 71 -0.08 8.89 6.47
C THR A 71 0.59 7.52 6.52
N LEU A 72 -0.22 6.51 6.83
CA LEU A 72 0.19 5.11 6.79
C LEU A 72 0.00 4.54 5.38
N PHE A 73 1.05 3.95 4.84
CA PHE A 73 1.06 3.16 3.62
C PHE A 73 1.22 1.69 3.97
N TYR A 74 0.20 0.90 3.65
CA TYR A 74 0.23 -0.55 3.75
C TYR A 74 0.54 -1.15 2.38
N MET A 75 1.63 -1.91 2.27
CA MET A 75 2.24 -2.30 0.98
C MET A 75 2.67 -3.79 0.95
N PRO A 76 1.76 -4.75 1.21
CA PRO A 76 2.11 -6.15 1.47
C PRO A 76 2.76 -6.88 0.28
N HIS A 77 2.33 -6.58 -0.96
CA HIS A 77 2.85 -7.26 -2.16
C HIS A 77 3.50 -6.30 -3.16
N CYS A 78 3.94 -5.13 -2.69
CA CYS A 78 4.58 -4.14 -3.56
C CYS A 78 6.05 -4.50 -3.83
N GLY A 79 6.48 -4.31 -5.07
CA GLY A 79 7.88 -4.43 -5.47
C GLY A 79 8.68 -3.13 -5.24
N LYS A 80 10.01 -3.22 -5.35
CA LYS A 80 10.96 -2.11 -5.14
C LYS A 80 10.58 -0.80 -5.87
N PRO A 81 10.12 -0.80 -7.14
CA PRO A 81 9.79 0.45 -7.83
C PRO A 81 8.72 1.29 -7.12
N LEU A 82 7.74 0.64 -6.50
CA LEU A 82 6.65 1.34 -5.81
C LEU A 82 7.12 2.02 -4.52
N TYR A 83 8.01 1.36 -3.77
CA TYR A 83 8.66 1.98 -2.60
C TYR A 83 9.53 3.15 -3.01
N ASN A 84 10.33 2.99 -4.07
CA ASN A 84 11.18 4.07 -4.59
C ASN A 84 10.35 5.29 -4.98
N ASN A 85 9.27 5.10 -5.75
CA ASN A 85 8.41 6.20 -6.18
C ASN A 85 7.71 6.90 -5.02
N LEU A 86 7.28 6.15 -3.99
CA LEU A 86 6.68 6.71 -2.79
C LEU A 86 7.68 7.57 -2.01
N LEU A 87 8.89 7.06 -1.80
CA LEU A 87 9.95 7.80 -1.10
C LEU A 87 10.39 9.03 -1.90
N TRP A 88 10.58 8.87 -3.21
CA TRP A 88 11.00 9.96 -4.10
C TRP A 88 9.96 11.09 -4.17
N SER A 89 8.67 10.76 -4.29
CA SER A 89 7.59 11.76 -4.33
C SER A 89 7.37 12.51 -3.00
N ASN A 90 8.00 12.06 -1.92
CA ASN A 90 7.91 12.64 -0.58
C ASN A 90 9.29 12.99 0.00
N TRP A 91 10.32 13.07 -0.84
CA TRP A 91 11.68 13.34 -0.39
C TRP A 91 11.78 14.71 0.28
N GLY A 92 12.57 14.81 1.35
CA GLY A 92 12.69 16.01 2.17
C GLY A 92 11.80 15.99 3.42
N PRO A 93 11.34 17.16 3.92
CA PRO A 93 10.58 17.25 5.17
C PRO A 93 9.31 16.40 5.22
N GLN A 94 8.68 16.17 4.05
CA GLN A 94 7.47 15.37 3.89
C GLN A 94 7.69 13.90 4.26
N LEU A 95 8.93 13.40 4.22
CA LEU A 95 9.26 12.02 4.56
C LEU A 95 8.89 11.69 6.02
N SER A 96 8.94 12.68 6.92
CA SER A 96 8.53 12.54 8.32
C SER A 96 7.03 12.21 8.49
N ASN A 97 6.22 12.49 7.47
CA ASN A 97 4.80 12.16 7.45
C ASN A 97 4.54 10.71 7.00
N LEU A 98 5.52 10.01 6.44
CA LEU A 98 5.34 8.64 5.95
C LEU A 98 5.51 7.61 7.07
N VAL A 99 4.55 6.69 7.16
CA VAL A 99 4.70 5.42 7.87
C VAL A 99 4.47 4.32 6.84
N ILE A 100 5.41 3.39 6.71
CA ILE A 100 5.31 2.30 5.74
C ILE A 100 5.24 0.98 6.51
N LEU A 101 4.18 0.22 6.26
CA LEU A 101 4.02 -1.16 6.72
C LEU A 101 4.02 -2.08 5.52
N GLY A 102 5.09 -2.84 5.33
CA GLY A 102 5.28 -3.68 4.16
C GLY A 102 6.57 -4.50 4.24
N ASN A 103 7.16 -4.77 3.08
CA ASN A 103 8.40 -5.53 2.97
C ASN A 103 9.58 -4.79 3.63
N SER A 104 10.50 -5.57 4.20
CA SER A 104 11.74 -5.04 4.77
C SER A 104 12.55 -4.28 3.72
N LEU A 105 12.76 -2.98 3.93
CA LEU A 105 13.62 -2.16 3.10
C LEU A 105 15.06 -2.71 3.07
N SER A 106 15.55 -3.19 4.22
CA SER A 106 16.88 -3.80 4.31
C SER A 106 17.00 -5.03 3.42
N ASN A 107 15.99 -5.89 3.39
CA ASN A 107 15.98 -7.06 2.50
C ASN A 107 15.92 -6.65 1.03
N MET A 108 15.25 -5.54 0.70
CA MET A 108 15.20 -5.01 -0.66
C MET A 108 16.53 -4.39 -1.10
N ALA A 109 17.23 -3.72 -0.19
CA ALA A 109 18.56 -3.13 -0.41
C ALA A 109 19.64 -4.22 -0.59
N LEU A 110 19.63 -5.27 0.25
CA LEU A 110 20.59 -6.39 0.17
C LEU A 110 20.56 -7.09 -1.20
N ARG A 111 19.38 -7.16 -1.84
CA ARG A 111 19.22 -7.73 -3.19
C ARG A 111 19.70 -6.84 -4.33
N LEU A 112 20.24 -5.65 -4.08
CA LEU A 112 20.93 -4.86 -5.12
C LEU A 112 22.42 -5.20 -5.16
N LEU A 113 23.03 -5.53 -4.01
CA LEU A 113 24.46 -5.85 -3.92
C LEU A 113 24.82 -7.18 -4.58
N LEU A 114 23.88 -8.14 -4.63
CA LEU A 114 24.09 -9.44 -5.28
C LEU A 114 24.04 -9.40 -6.82
N PHE A 115 23.72 -8.25 -7.43
CA PHE A 115 23.81 -8.06 -8.90
C PHE A 115 25.09 -7.32 -9.33
N PHE A 116 25.99 -7.02 -8.39
CA PHE A 116 27.27 -6.35 -8.64
C PHE A 116 28.49 -7.16 -8.19
N VAL A 117 28.35 -8.49 -8.07
CA VAL A 117 29.47 -9.44 -7.92
C VAL A 117 29.41 -10.46 -9.04
#